data_AF-A0A8D8P5X9-F1
#
_entry.id   AF-A0A8D8P5X9-F1
#
_cell.length_a   1.000
_cell.length_b   1.000
_cell.length_c   1.000
_cell.angle_alpha   90.00
_cell.angle_beta   90.00
_cell.angle_gamma   90.00
#
_symmetry.space_group_name_H-M   'P 1'
#
loop_
_entity.id
_entity.type
_entity.pdbx_description
1 polymer ?
#
loop_
_entity_poly.entity_id
_entity_poly.type
_entity_poly.pdbx_seq_one_letter_code
_entity_poly.pdbx_strand_id
1 'polypeptide(L)'
;MELLQNFYETTLEALKDAKNDRLWFKTNTKLGKLYFDRNDFGKLQKILKQLHQSCQTDDGEDDLKKGTQLLEIYALEIQMYTVQKNNKKLKALYEQSLHIKSAIPHPLIMGVIRECGGKMHLREGEFEKAHTDFFEAFKNYDESGSSRRTTCLKYLVLANMLMKSGINPFDSQEAKPYKNDPEILAMTNLVVSYQNNDIMEFESILRNNRNNIMADPFIREHIEDLLRNIRTQVLIKLIRPYTKITTDLRALFDTTELELTVIDR
;
A
#
# COMPACT_ATOMS: atom_id res chain seq x y z
N MET A 1 5.33 -28.31 -6.68
CA MET A 1 4.98 -27.54 -5.47
C MET A 1 4.67 -28.45 -4.28
N GLU A 2 3.91 -29.54 -4.40
CA GLU A 2 3.68 -30.51 -3.30
C GLU A 2 4.96 -31.12 -2.74
N LEU A 3 5.92 -31.47 -3.60
CA LEU A 3 7.24 -31.98 -3.18
C LEU A 3 7.98 -31.02 -2.24
N LEU A 4 7.83 -29.71 -2.44
CA LEU A 4 8.49 -28.69 -1.60
C LEU A 4 7.81 -28.57 -0.23
N GLN A 5 6.49 -28.75 -0.16
CA GLN A 5 5.77 -28.80 1.12
C GLN A 5 6.18 -30.05 1.91
N ASN A 6 6.16 -31.22 1.27
CA ASN A 6 6.57 -32.47 1.91
C ASN A 6 8.02 -32.39 2.40
N PHE A 7 8.91 -31.81 1.59
CA PHE A 7 10.29 -31.56 2.00
C PHE A 7 10.37 -30.70 3.27
N TYR A 8 9.64 -29.59 3.35
CA TYR A 8 9.64 -28.75 4.54
C TYR A 8 9.02 -29.44 5.76
N GLU A 9 7.94 -30.19 5.60
CA GLU A 9 7.29 -30.94 6.69
C GLU A 9 8.21 -32.03 7.25
N THR A 10 8.80 -32.87 6.39
CA THR A 10 9.76 -33.91 6.80
C THR A 10 11.03 -33.30 7.41
N THR A 11 11.50 -32.17 6.88
CA THR A 11 12.66 -31.46 7.45
C THR A 11 12.33 -30.90 8.83
N LEU A 12 11.12 -30.39 9.05
CA LEU A 12 10.69 -29.87 10.36
C LEU A 12 10.57 -30.97 11.41
N GLU A 13 10.13 -32.17 11.03
CA GLU A 13 10.12 -33.33 11.93
C GLU A 13 11.55 -33.68 12.37
N ALA A 14 12.49 -33.81 11.42
CA ALA A 14 13.89 -34.08 11.74
C ALA A 14 14.56 -32.95 12.55
N LEU A 15 14.18 -31.69 12.32
CA LEU A 15 14.73 -30.53 13.05
C LEU A 15 14.21 -30.42 14.48
N LYS A 16 13.01 -30.95 14.78
CA LYS A 16 12.50 -31.03 16.17
C LYS A 16 13.37 -31.97 17.00
N ASP A 17 13.78 -33.09 16.44
CA ASP A 17 14.65 -34.06 17.11
C ASP A 17 16.06 -33.49 17.33
N ALA A 18 16.53 -32.65 16.41
CA ALA A 18 17.85 -32.02 16.47
C ALA A 18 17.95 -30.77 17.38
N LYS A 19 16.84 -30.31 17.99
CA LYS A 19 16.77 -29.11 18.87
C LYS A 19 17.46 -27.85 18.31
N ASN A 20 17.32 -27.60 17.01
CA ASN A 20 17.92 -26.41 16.38
C ASN A 20 16.86 -25.31 16.15
N ASP A 21 16.65 -24.47 17.16
CA ASP A 21 15.59 -23.45 17.16
C ASP A 21 15.71 -22.45 15.99
N ARG A 22 16.95 -22.11 15.59
CA ARG A 22 17.20 -21.15 14.51
C ARG A 22 16.79 -21.70 13.14
N LEU A 23 17.15 -22.96 12.86
CA LEU A 23 16.77 -23.63 11.62
C LEU A 23 15.28 -23.97 11.60
N TRP A 24 14.74 -24.39 12.73
CA TRP A 24 13.32 -24.63 12.90
C TRP A 24 12.50 -23.38 12.58
N PHE A 25 12.86 -22.22 13.15
CA PHE A 25 12.19 -20.95 12.87
C PHE A 25 12.24 -20.59 11.38
N LYS A 26 13.44 -20.58 10.78
CA LYS A 26 13.60 -20.24 9.35
C LYS A 26 12.82 -21.18 8.43
N THR A 27 12.75 -22.46 8.77
CA THR A 27 12.05 -23.46 7.96
C THR A 27 10.53 -23.27 8.08
N ASN A 28 10.02 -23.02 9.28
CA ASN A 28 8.60 -22.70 9.50
C ASN A 28 8.19 -21.39 8.81
N THR A 29 9.01 -20.35 8.87
CA THR A 29 8.71 -19.08 8.20
C THR A 29 8.65 -19.25 6.67
N LYS A 30 9.53 -20.08 6.09
CA LYS A 30 9.48 -20.43 4.66
C LYS A 30 8.23 -21.26 4.32
N LEU A 31 7.88 -22.22 5.17
CA LEU A 31 6.65 -23.00 5.00
C LEU A 31 5.39 -22.13 5.11
N GLY A 32 5.39 -21.15 6.03
CA GLY A 32 4.35 -20.13 6.16
C GLY A 32 4.20 -19.30 4.88
N LYS A 33 5.30 -18.81 4.30
CA LYS A 33 5.30 -18.10 3.01
C LYS A 33 4.70 -18.98 1.90
N LEU A 34 5.05 -20.27 1.85
CA LEU A 34 4.48 -21.22 0.89
C LEU A 34 2.97 -21.42 1.08
N TYR A 35 2.48 -21.48 2.32
CA TYR A 35 1.03 -21.55 2.57
C TYR A 35 0.30 -20.26 2.22
N PHE A 36 0.91 -19.11 2.47
CA PHE A 36 0.39 -17.82 2.04
C PHE A 36 0.25 -17.75 0.52
N ASP A 37 1.28 -18.15 -0.24
CA ASP A 37 1.26 -18.16 -1.71
C ASP A 37 0.17 -19.10 -2.28
N ARG A 38 -0.21 -20.14 -1.52
CA ARG A 38 -1.31 -21.06 -1.87
C ARG A 38 -2.69 -20.62 -1.40
N ASN A 39 -2.79 -19.52 -0.67
CA ASN A 39 -4.00 -19.07 0.02
C ASN A 39 -4.54 -20.10 1.04
N ASP A 40 -3.70 -21.00 1.57
CA ASP A 40 -4.08 -21.94 2.65
C ASP A 40 -3.93 -21.25 4.00
N PHE A 41 -4.88 -20.36 4.31
CA PHE A 41 -4.86 -19.57 5.52
C PHE A 41 -5.07 -20.39 6.80
N GLY A 42 -5.73 -21.55 6.69
CA GLY A 42 -5.98 -22.43 7.83
C GLY A 42 -4.69 -23.04 8.37
N LYS A 43 -3.83 -23.55 7.49
CA LYS A 43 -2.51 -24.08 7.88
C LYS A 43 -1.55 -22.96 8.25
N LEU A 44 -1.57 -21.84 7.53
CA LEU A 44 -0.76 -20.67 7.83
C LEU A 44 -1.00 -20.18 9.27
N GLN A 45 -2.26 -20.06 9.69
CA GLN A 45 -2.60 -19.62 11.04
C GLN A 45 -2.10 -20.58 12.13
N LYS A 46 -2.06 -21.89 11.86
CA LYS A 46 -1.48 -22.88 12.79
C LYS A 46 0.02 -22.67 12.96
N ILE A 47 0.75 -22.45 11.87
CA ILE A 47 2.19 -22.20 11.92
C ILE A 47 2.49 -20.87 12.63
N LEU A 48 1.75 -19.82 12.34
CA LEU A 48 1.96 -18.50 12.95
C LEU A 48 1.73 -18.55 14.47
N LYS A 49 0.72 -19.28 14.94
CA LYS A 49 0.54 -19.53 16.38
C LYS A 49 1.74 -20.23 17.03
N GLN A 50 2.31 -21.25 16.36
CA GLN A 50 3.49 -21.95 16.87
C GLN A 50 4.73 -21.04 16.89
N LEU A 51 4.91 -20.23 15.84
CA LEU A 51 6.02 -19.28 15.77
C LEU A 51 5.88 -18.18 16.82
N HIS A 52 4.68 -17.66 17.04
CA HIS A 52 4.43 -16.63 18.05
C HIS A 52 4.68 -17.17 19.46
N GLN A 53 4.22 -18.39 19.78
CA GLN A 53 4.55 -19.07 21.04
C GLN A 53 6.06 -19.24 21.24
N SER A 54 6.83 -19.52 20.18
CA SER A 54 8.29 -19.62 20.28
C SER A 54 9.00 -18.28 20.54
N CYS A 55 8.31 -17.16 20.31
CA CYS A 55 8.78 -15.80 20.53
C CYS A 55 8.26 -15.17 21.82
N GLN A 56 7.41 -15.87 22.58
CA GLN A 56 6.96 -15.43 23.90
C GLN A 56 7.95 -15.87 24.99
N THR A 57 8.04 -15.09 26.06
CA THR A 57 8.76 -15.44 27.30
C THR A 57 7.95 -16.45 28.11
N ASP A 58 8.56 -17.04 29.14
CA ASP A 58 7.88 -17.98 30.05
C ASP A 58 6.67 -17.33 30.77
N ASP A 59 6.65 -16.00 30.87
CA ASP A 59 5.56 -15.19 31.42
C ASP A 59 4.45 -14.89 30.40
N GLY A 60 4.62 -15.31 29.13
CA GLY A 60 3.66 -15.11 28.05
C GLY A 60 3.72 -13.75 27.36
N GLU A 61 4.71 -12.91 27.68
CA GLU A 61 4.95 -11.63 27.01
C GLU A 61 5.88 -11.78 25.80
N ASP A 62 5.81 -10.86 24.83
CA ASP A 62 6.68 -10.87 23.66
C ASP A 62 8.16 -10.68 24.07
N ASP A 63 9.04 -11.62 23.70
CA ASP A 63 10.47 -11.52 23.98
C ASP A 63 11.11 -10.45 23.10
N LEU A 64 11.39 -9.28 23.70
CA LEU A 64 12.05 -8.15 23.05
C LEU A 64 13.42 -8.52 22.45
N LYS A 65 14.10 -9.58 22.92
CA LYS A 65 15.35 -10.08 22.34
C LYS A 65 15.13 -10.77 20.99
N LYS A 66 13.91 -11.24 20.72
CA LYS A 66 13.48 -11.87 19.46
C LYS A 66 12.68 -10.92 18.57
N GLY A 67 12.74 -9.60 18.82
CA GLY A 67 11.94 -8.61 18.10
C GLY A 67 12.05 -8.69 16.56
N THR A 68 13.22 -9.02 15.99
CA THR A 68 13.35 -9.21 14.53
C THR A 68 12.57 -10.41 14.01
N GLN A 69 12.54 -11.51 14.76
CA GLN A 69 11.77 -12.71 14.42
C GLN A 69 10.27 -12.41 14.54
N LEU A 70 9.88 -11.70 15.59
CA LEU A 70 8.50 -11.29 15.82
C LEU A 70 7.97 -10.38 14.70
N LEU A 71 8.78 -9.43 14.23
CA LEU A 71 8.43 -8.60 13.06
C LEU A 71 8.26 -9.43 11.78
N GLU A 72 9.02 -10.51 11.59
CA GLU A 72 8.81 -11.41 10.44
C GLU A 72 7.50 -12.18 10.54
N ILE A 73 7.08 -12.57 11.75
CA ILE A 73 5.76 -13.19 12.01
C ILE A 73 4.65 -12.17 11.73
N TYR A 74 4.75 -10.97 12.30
CA TYR A 74 3.75 -9.91 12.10
C TYR A 74 3.63 -9.51 10.62
N ALA A 75 4.74 -9.44 9.88
CA ALA A 75 4.69 -9.18 8.44
C ALA A 75 3.83 -10.23 7.69
N LEU A 76 4.00 -11.52 8.00
CA LEU A 76 3.19 -12.59 7.39
C LEU A 76 1.73 -12.55 7.83
N GLU A 77 1.46 -12.28 9.11
CA GLU A 77 0.08 -12.13 9.61
C GLU A 77 -0.64 -10.95 8.99
N ILE A 78 0.03 -9.80 8.91
CA ILE A 78 -0.50 -8.58 8.29
C ILE A 78 -0.78 -8.84 6.80
N GLN A 79 0.13 -9.49 6.07
CA GLN A 79 -0.10 -9.89 4.68
C GLN A 79 -1.32 -10.81 4.53
N MET A 80 -1.44 -11.83 5.40
CA MET A 80 -2.60 -12.72 5.42
C MET A 80 -3.91 -11.96 5.64
N TYR A 81 -3.98 -11.09 6.66
CA TYR A 81 -5.18 -10.33 6.95
C TYR A 81 -5.50 -9.26 5.88
N THR A 82 -4.49 -8.74 5.19
CA THR A 82 -4.67 -7.85 4.03
C THR A 82 -5.43 -8.57 2.91
N VAL A 83 -5.07 -9.82 2.61
CA VAL A 83 -5.75 -10.64 1.58
C VAL A 83 -7.16 -11.04 2.03
N GLN A 84 -7.34 -11.38 3.31
CA GLN A 84 -8.66 -11.68 3.89
C GLN A 84 -9.56 -10.46 4.08
N LYS A 85 -9.06 -9.24 3.83
CA LYS A 85 -9.75 -7.97 4.08
C LYS A 85 -10.24 -7.80 5.53
N ASN A 86 -9.51 -8.36 6.50
CA ASN A 86 -9.84 -8.23 7.92
C ASN A 86 -9.10 -7.03 8.54
N ASN A 87 -9.63 -5.82 8.33
CA ASN A 87 -8.97 -4.58 8.74
C ASN A 87 -8.83 -4.45 10.27
N LYS A 88 -9.79 -4.97 11.06
CA LYS A 88 -9.76 -4.87 12.53
C LYS A 88 -8.53 -5.56 13.13
N LYS A 89 -8.25 -6.79 12.68
CA LYS A 89 -7.08 -7.54 13.15
C LYS A 89 -5.77 -7.00 12.58
N LEU A 90 -5.80 -6.56 11.33
CA LEU A 90 -4.65 -5.93 10.67
C LEU A 90 -4.19 -4.70 11.47
N LYS A 91 -5.11 -3.81 11.86
CA LYS A 91 -4.80 -2.60 12.62
C LYS A 91 -4.12 -2.88 13.95
N ALA A 92 -4.67 -3.83 14.72
CA ALA A 92 -4.09 -4.22 16.01
C ALA A 92 -2.66 -4.75 15.86
N LEU A 93 -2.42 -5.63 14.88
CA LEU A 93 -1.08 -6.18 14.61
C LEU A 93 -0.11 -5.12 14.08
N TYR A 94 -0.61 -4.21 13.25
CA TYR A 94 0.18 -3.11 12.73
C TYR A 94 0.66 -2.19 13.87
N GLU A 95 -0.24 -1.77 14.76
CA GLU A 95 0.10 -0.97 15.94
C GLU A 95 1.12 -1.70 16.83
N GLN A 96 0.92 -2.99 17.08
CA GLN A 96 1.88 -3.83 17.81
C GLN A 96 3.26 -3.87 17.15
N SER A 97 3.31 -4.00 15.83
CA SER A 97 4.58 -4.01 15.08
C SER A 97 5.38 -2.70 15.22
N LEU A 98 4.70 -1.55 15.34
CA LEU A 98 5.34 -0.24 15.51
C LEU A 98 5.92 -0.03 16.91
N HIS A 99 5.43 -0.76 17.91
CA HIS A 99 5.96 -0.71 19.28
C HIS A 99 7.30 -1.45 19.42
N ILE A 100 7.65 -2.35 18.50
CA ILE A 100 8.92 -3.08 18.50
C ILE A 100 10.04 -2.16 17.99
N LYS A 101 10.55 -1.31 18.88
CA LYS A 101 11.68 -0.39 18.60
C LYS A 101 13.05 -0.97 18.93
N SER A 102 13.12 -2.05 19.69
CA SER A 102 14.37 -2.68 20.15
C SER A 102 15.07 -3.51 19.06
N ALA A 103 14.39 -3.81 17.96
CA ALA A 103 14.91 -4.61 16.87
C ALA A 103 15.27 -3.72 15.67
N ILE A 104 16.38 -4.06 14.99
CA ILE A 104 16.69 -3.54 13.65
C ILE A 104 16.22 -4.60 12.66
N PRO A 105 15.00 -4.49 12.11
CA PRO A 105 14.51 -5.42 11.11
C PRO A 105 15.22 -5.22 9.78
N HIS A 106 15.18 -6.25 8.94
CA HIS A 106 15.61 -6.13 7.55
C HIS A 106 14.68 -5.14 6.82
N PRO A 107 15.19 -4.17 6.02
CA PRO A 107 14.37 -3.15 5.36
C PRO A 107 13.20 -3.74 4.58
N LEU A 108 13.41 -4.86 3.87
CA LEU A 108 12.33 -5.58 3.17
C LEU A 108 11.11 -5.94 4.07
N ILE A 109 11.35 -6.38 5.31
CA ILE A 109 10.27 -6.77 6.24
C ILE A 109 9.51 -5.52 6.69
N MET A 110 10.24 -4.46 7.02
CA MET A 110 9.65 -3.18 7.41
C MET A 110 8.86 -2.57 6.25
N GLY A 111 9.37 -2.65 5.02
CA GLY A 111 8.68 -2.21 3.81
C GLY A 111 7.33 -2.91 3.61
N VAL A 112 7.26 -4.22 3.86
CA VAL A 112 6.00 -4.99 3.79
C VAL A 112 5.00 -4.54 4.85
N ILE A 113 5.44 -4.37 6.10
CA ILE A 113 4.58 -3.93 7.21
C ILE A 113 4.00 -2.55 6.90
N ARG A 114 4.86 -1.60 6.52
CA ARG A 114 4.47 -0.23 6.17
C ARG A 114 3.58 -0.16 4.93
N GLU A 115 3.85 -0.95 3.89
CA GLU A 115 2.99 -1.01 2.69
C GLU A 115 1.57 -1.45 3.07
N CYS A 116 1.43 -2.48 3.91
CA CYS A 116 0.13 -2.97 4.34
C CYS A 116 -0.58 -1.98 5.28
N GLY A 117 0.16 -1.31 6.17
CA GLY A 117 -0.34 -0.21 7.00
C GLY A 117 -0.88 0.95 6.16
N GLY A 118 -0.14 1.35 5.12
CA GLY A 118 -0.58 2.38 4.18
C GLY A 118 -1.87 2.01 3.44
N LYS A 119 -1.99 0.75 2.97
CA LYS A 119 -3.23 0.26 2.33
C LYS A 119 -4.43 0.26 3.28
N MET A 120 -4.20 -0.09 4.56
CA MET A 120 -5.23 -0.04 5.59
C MET A 120 -5.68 1.40 5.83
N HIS A 121 -4.75 2.32 6.11
CA HIS A 121 -5.06 3.73 6.37
C HIS A 121 -5.80 4.38 5.19
N LEU A 122 -5.42 4.07 3.95
CA LEU A 122 -6.07 4.60 2.76
C LEU A 122 -7.55 4.15 2.67
N ARG A 123 -7.85 2.91 3.03
CA ARG A 123 -9.23 2.38 3.10
C ARG A 123 -10.05 2.98 4.25
N GLU A 124 -9.40 3.40 5.33
CA GLU A 124 -10.05 4.10 6.44
C GLU A 124 -10.23 5.61 6.17
N GLY A 125 -9.70 6.13 5.06
CA GLY A 125 -9.73 7.55 4.71
C GLY A 125 -8.68 8.40 5.45
N GLU A 126 -7.73 7.77 6.14
CA GLU A 126 -6.62 8.44 6.84
C GLU A 126 -5.46 8.70 5.86
N PHE A 127 -5.64 9.64 4.91
CA PHE A 127 -4.72 9.85 3.79
C PHE A 127 -3.32 10.31 4.21
N GLU A 128 -3.20 11.14 5.25
CA GLU A 128 -1.91 11.64 5.76
C GLU A 128 -1.05 10.52 6.34
N LYS A 129 -1.67 9.62 7.12
CA LYS A 129 -0.98 8.44 7.68
C LYS A 129 -0.62 7.46 6.58
N ALA A 130 -1.52 7.24 5.63
CA ALA A 130 -1.25 6.39 4.47
C ALA A 130 -0.05 6.91 3.66
N HIS A 131 0.01 8.22 3.42
CA HIS A 131 1.15 8.87 2.75
C HIS A 131 2.47 8.63 3.50
N THR A 132 2.47 8.82 4.81
CA THR A 132 3.66 8.60 5.66
C THR A 132 4.13 7.14 5.57
N ASP A 133 3.20 6.20 5.70
CA ASP A 133 3.52 4.77 5.64
C ASP A 133 4.00 4.32 4.25
N PHE A 134 3.39 4.81 3.17
CA PHE A 134 3.88 4.50 1.81
C PHE A 134 5.24 5.12 1.53
N PHE A 135 5.54 6.30 2.07
CA PHE A 135 6.86 6.92 1.93
C PHE A 135 7.93 6.12 2.68
N GLU A 136 7.66 5.71 3.92
CA GLU A 136 8.57 4.84 4.67
C GLU A 136 8.73 3.47 4.00
N ALA A 137 7.65 2.88 3.48
CA ALA A 137 7.70 1.62 2.75
C ALA A 137 8.56 1.74 1.48
N PHE A 138 8.42 2.84 0.73
CA PHE A 138 9.22 3.12 -0.45
C PHE A 138 10.71 3.20 -0.12
N LYS A 139 11.11 3.94 0.91
CA LYS A 139 12.51 4.04 1.35
C LYS A 139 13.09 2.67 1.71
N ASN A 140 12.35 1.90 2.51
CA ASN A 140 12.75 0.55 2.90
C ASN A 140 12.90 -0.39 1.69
N TYR A 141 12.01 -0.30 0.70
CA TYR A 141 12.12 -1.10 -0.52
C TYR A 141 13.29 -0.67 -1.39
N ASP A 142 13.55 0.63 -1.49
CA ASP A 142 14.68 1.17 -2.25
C ASP A 142 16.02 0.73 -1.64
N GLU A 143 16.18 0.85 -0.33
CA GLU A 143 17.36 0.37 0.41
C GLU A 143 17.56 -1.15 0.26
N SER A 144 16.47 -1.92 0.18
CA SER A 144 16.54 -3.37 -0.03
C SER A 144 16.77 -3.79 -1.48
N GLY A 145 16.72 -2.86 -2.44
CA GLY A 145 16.79 -3.16 -3.89
C GLY A 145 15.59 -3.94 -4.43
N SER A 146 14.44 -3.90 -3.75
CA SER A 146 13.24 -4.64 -4.14
C SER A 146 12.54 -3.99 -5.33
N SER A 147 12.09 -4.78 -6.30
CA SER A 147 11.27 -4.30 -7.43
C SER A 147 9.92 -3.71 -6.99
N ARG A 148 9.45 -4.04 -5.77
CA ARG A 148 8.24 -3.47 -5.19
C ARG A 148 8.31 -1.97 -4.94
N ARG A 149 9.51 -1.35 -4.94
CA ARG A 149 9.65 0.10 -4.78
C ARG A 149 8.82 0.87 -5.81
N THR A 150 8.77 0.40 -7.06
CA THR A 150 8.04 1.05 -8.15
C THR A 150 6.54 1.01 -7.89
N THR A 151 6.02 -0.14 -7.45
CA THR A 151 4.62 -0.29 -7.04
C THR A 151 4.28 0.59 -5.83
N CYS A 152 5.16 0.61 -4.82
CA CYS A 152 4.96 1.43 -3.62
C CYS A 152 4.97 2.93 -3.94
N LEU A 153 5.80 3.36 -4.88
CA LEU A 153 5.83 4.75 -5.36
C LEU A 153 4.50 5.15 -6.02
N LYS A 154 3.87 4.23 -6.78
CA LYS A 154 2.51 4.45 -7.32
C LYS A 154 1.49 4.69 -6.18
N TYR A 155 1.57 3.92 -5.09
CA TYR A 155 0.69 4.10 -3.93
C TYR A 155 0.94 5.41 -3.18
N LEU A 156 2.21 5.81 -3.03
CA LEU A 156 2.58 7.10 -2.44
C LEU A 156 1.97 8.26 -3.24
N VAL A 157 2.11 8.22 -4.56
CA VAL A 157 1.57 9.25 -5.46
C VAL A 157 0.04 9.31 -5.36
N LEU A 158 -0.63 8.15 -5.33
CA LEU A 158 -2.06 8.04 -5.14
C LEU A 158 -2.50 8.69 -3.81
N ALA A 159 -1.84 8.35 -2.69
CA ALA A 159 -2.13 8.90 -1.38
C ALA A 159 -1.91 10.43 -1.32
N ASN A 160 -0.85 10.92 -1.98
CA ASN A 160 -0.55 12.36 -2.07
C ASN A 160 -1.67 13.14 -2.78
N MET A 161 -2.18 12.63 -3.90
CA MET A 161 -3.29 13.26 -4.62
C MET A 161 -4.60 13.22 -3.80
N LEU A 162 -4.88 12.10 -3.12
CA LEU A 162 -6.07 11.95 -2.25
C LEU A 162 -6.04 12.90 -1.03
N MET A 163 -4.85 13.14 -0.46
CA MET A 163 -4.62 14.13 0.59
C MET A 163 -4.80 15.59 0.09
N LYS A 164 -4.99 15.80 -1.22
CA LYS A 164 -5.10 17.12 -1.87
C LYS A 164 -3.89 18.01 -1.59
N SER A 165 -2.71 17.39 -1.47
CA SER A 165 -1.45 18.10 -1.28
C SER A 165 -1.04 18.84 -2.56
N GLY A 166 -0.54 20.06 -2.42
CA GLY A 166 0.10 20.79 -3.51
C GLY A 166 1.56 20.39 -3.72
N ILE A 167 2.13 19.53 -2.88
CA ILE A 167 3.54 19.15 -2.92
C ILE A 167 3.72 17.93 -3.83
N ASN A 168 4.58 18.05 -4.83
CA ASN A 168 4.87 16.96 -5.74
C ASN A 168 5.76 15.90 -5.02
N PRO A 169 5.33 14.63 -4.91
CA PRO A 169 6.13 13.59 -4.27
C PRO A 169 7.49 13.36 -4.95
N PHE A 170 7.62 13.69 -6.25
CA PHE A 170 8.86 13.56 -7.02
C PHE A 170 9.88 14.68 -6.76
N ASP A 171 9.55 15.69 -5.95
CA ASP A 171 10.52 16.70 -5.51
C ASP A 171 11.42 16.19 -4.37
N SER A 172 11.03 15.07 -3.72
CA SER A 172 11.87 14.39 -2.74
C SER A 172 13.14 13.82 -3.39
N GLN A 173 14.25 13.83 -2.64
CA GLN A 173 15.53 13.33 -3.15
C GLN A 173 15.45 11.84 -3.51
N GLU A 174 14.65 11.08 -2.77
CA GLU A 174 14.45 9.65 -2.96
C GLU A 174 13.60 9.32 -4.21
N ALA A 175 12.56 10.10 -4.51
CA ALA A 175 11.68 9.82 -5.65
C ALA A 175 12.11 10.51 -6.96
N LYS A 176 12.88 11.60 -6.88
CA LYS A 176 13.35 12.36 -8.05
C LYS A 176 14.01 11.52 -9.15
N PRO A 177 14.86 10.50 -8.84
CA PRO A 177 15.46 9.66 -9.87
C PRO A 177 14.44 8.87 -10.71
N TYR A 178 13.27 8.59 -10.14
CA TYR A 178 12.22 7.76 -10.75
C TYR A 178 11.29 8.53 -11.69
N LYS A 179 11.39 9.86 -11.73
CA LYS A 179 10.48 10.73 -12.48
C LYS A 179 10.38 10.38 -13.98
N ASN A 180 11.49 9.94 -14.58
CA ASN A 180 11.58 9.62 -16.00
C ASN A 180 11.51 8.11 -16.28
N ASP A 181 11.28 7.28 -15.26
CA ASP A 181 11.11 5.83 -15.45
C ASP A 181 9.81 5.58 -16.25
N PRO A 182 9.84 4.82 -17.36
CA PRO A 182 8.65 4.50 -18.14
C PRO A 182 7.48 3.93 -17.33
N GLU A 183 7.76 3.21 -16.23
CA GLU A 183 6.73 2.63 -15.38
C GLU A 183 6.05 3.64 -14.45
N ILE A 184 6.71 4.78 -14.20
CA ILE A 184 6.31 5.84 -13.27
C ILE A 184 5.87 7.12 -13.99
N LEU A 185 6.34 7.36 -15.22
CA LEU A 185 6.07 8.57 -15.99
C LEU A 185 4.56 8.89 -16.07
N ALA A 186 3.73 7.86 -16.23
CA ALA A 186 2.28 8.02 -16.23
C ALA A 186 1.75 8.59 -14.89
N MET A 187 2.29 8.14 -13.75
CA MET A 187 1.96 8.70 -12.43
C MET A 187 2.48 10.11 -12.24
N THR A 188 3.68 10.42 -12.74
CA THR A 188 4.22 11.78 -12.72
C THR A 188 3.30 12.74 -13.47
N ASN A 189 2.86 12.37 -14.67
CA ASN A 189 1.94 13.18 -15.47
C ASN A 189 0.56 13.32 -14.81
N LEU A 190 0.08 12.29 -14.11
CA LEU A 190 -1.15 12.38 -13.32
C LEU A 190 -1.03 13.41 -12.19
N VAL A 191 0.09 13.46 -11.47
CA VAL A 191 0.30 14.47 -10.42
C VAL A 191 0.26 15.87 -11.01
N VAL A 192 0.94 16.08 -12.14
CA VAL A 192 1.01 17.40 -12.79
C VAL A 192 -0.38 17.86 -13.26
N SER A 193 -1.13 16.99 -13.96
CA SER A 193 -2.49 17.31 -14.40
C SER A 193 -3.44 17.54 -13.21
N TYR A 194 -3.29 16.77 -12.12
CA TYR A 194 -4.05 16.98 -10.88
C TYR A 194 -3.76 18.34 -10.24
N GLN A 195 -2.48 18.72 -10.13
CA GLN A 195 -2.08 20.03 -9.58
C GLN A 195 -2.56 21.20 -10.46
N ASN A 196 -2.57 21.03 -11.78
CA ASN A 196 -3.07 22.02 -12.73
C ASN A 196 -4.61 22.10 -12.78
N ASN A 197 -5.32 21.18 -12.10
CA ASN A 197 -6.77 21.01 -12.22
C ASN A 197 -7.23 20.74 -13.66
N ASP A 198 -6.41 20.07 -14.48
CA ASP A 198 -6.74 19.71 -15.85
C ASP A 198 -7.37 18.31 -15.90
N ILE A 199 -8.70 18.28 -15.89
CA ILE A 199 -9.46 17.02 -15.96
C ILE A 199 -9.31 16.31 -17.31
N MET A 200 -9.17 17.04 -18.41
CA MET A 200 -9.11 16.47 -19.75
C MET A 200 -7.79 15.72 -19.95
N GLU A 201 -6.69 16.34 -19.51
CA GLU A 201 -5.38 15.72 -19.50
C GLU A 201 -5.35 14.52 -18.54
N PHE A 202 -5.91 14.66 -17.33
CA PHE A 202 -5.96 13.58 -16.34
C PHE A 202 -6.70 12.34 -16.89
N GLU A 203 -7.89 12.51 -17.48
CA GLU A 203 -8.65 11.41 -18.09
C GLU A 203 -7.96 10.83 -19.33
N SER A 204 -7.30 11.67 -20.14
CA SER A 204 -6.50 11.22 -21.27
C SER A 204 -5.35 10.30 -20.83
N ILE A 205 -4.60 10.70 -19.79
CA ILE A 205 -3.50 9.90 -19.25
C ILE A 205 -3.99 8.54 -18.73
N LEU A 206 -5.12 8.51 -18.01
CA LEU A 206 -5.71 7.27 -17.52
C LEU A 206 -6.16 6.33 -18.64
N ARG A 207 -6.73 6.87 -19.72
CA ARG A 207 -7.14 6.09 -20.91
C ARG A 207 -5.93 5.50 -21.64
N ASN A 208 -4.90 6.31 -21.88
CA ASN A 208 -3.72 5.90 -22.64
C ASN A 208 -2.82 4.94 -21.86
N ASN A 209 -2.78 5.05 -20.53
CA ASN A 209 -1.92 4.24 -19.65
C ASN A 209 -2.71 3.21 -18.83
N ARG A 210 -3.87 2.77 -19.34
CA ARG A 210 -4.77 1.86 -18.64
C ARG A 210 -4.08 0.59 -18.15
N ASN A 211 -3.19 0.01 -18.95
CA ASN A 211 -2.48 -1.22 -18.58
C ASN A 211 -1.47 -1.02 -17.44
N ASN A 212 -0.84 0.16 -17.33
CA ASN A 212 0.18 0.42 -16.33
C ASN A 212 -0.41 0.86 -14.97
N ILE A 213 -1.55 1.54 -15.01
CA ILE A 213 -2.21 2.12 -13.82
C ILE A 213 -3.35 1.23 -13.33
N MET A 214 -4.26 0.84 -14.23
CA MET A 214 -5.49 0.12 -13.86
C MET A 214 -5.26 -1.39 -13.68
N ALA A 215 -4.09 -1.93 -14.03
CA ALA A 215 -3.78 -3.33 -13.77
C ALA A 215 -3.75 -3.66 -12.27
N ASP A 216 -3.37 -2.69 -11.42
CA ASP A 216 -3.38 -2.85 -9.98
C ASP A 216 -4.82 -2.69 -9.41
N PRO A 217 -5.40 -3.74 -8.79
CA PRO A 217 -6.73 -3.67 -8.21
C PRO A 217 -6.88 -2.63 -7.10
N PHE A 218 -5.82 -2.39 -6.31
CA PHE A 218 -5.84 -1.42 -5.22
C PHE A 218 -5.88 0.01 -5.75
N ILE A 219 -5.08 0.33 -6.78
CA ILE A 219 -5.14 1.66 -7.41
C ILE A 219 -6.51 1.89 -8.04
N ARG A 220 -7.04 0.89 -8.74
CA ARG A 220 -8.36 0.98 -9.41
C ARG A 220 -9.48 1.33 -8.44
N GLU A 221 -9.46 0.77 -7.22
CA GLU A 221 -10.45 1.03 -6.16
C GLU A 221 -10.51 2.52 -5.77
N HIS A 222 -9.38 3.24 -5.85
CA HIS A 222 -9.27 4.62 -5.37
C HIS A 222 -9.21 5.68 -6.49
N ILE A 223 -9.12 5.27 -7.76
CA ILE A 223 -9.14 6.21 -8.89
C ILE A 223 -10.48 6.94 -8.99
N GLU A 224 -11.60 6.28 -8.68
CA GLU A 224 -12.92 6.91 -8.74
C GLU A 224 -13.02 8.09 -7.76
N ASP A 225 -12.44 7.96 -6.57
CA ASP A 225 -12.38 9.03 -5.57
C ASP A 225 -11.53 10.21 -6.06
N LEU A 226 -10.43 9.94 -6.76
CA LEU A 226 -9.59 10.98 -7.38
C LEU A 226 -10.34 11.73 -8.48
N LEU A 227 -11.04 11.02 -9.37
CA LEU A 227 -11.87 11.64 -10.40
C LEU A 227 -12.97 12.50 -9.79
N ARG A 228 -13.59 12.04 -8.70
CA ARG A 228 -14.58 12.84 -7.97
C ARG A 228 -13.96 14.11 -7.37
N ASN A 229 -12.76 14.00 -6.79
CA ASN A 229 -12.04 15.14 -6.21
C ASN A 229 -11.70 16.21 -7.26
N ILE A 230 -11.08 15.83 -8.38
CA ILE A 230 -10.70 16.80 -9.43
C ILE A 230 -11.93 17.44 -10.08
N ARG A 231 -12.99 16.66 -10.34
CA ARG A 231 -14.27 17.18 -10.85
C ARG A 231 -14.87 18.22 -9.92
N THR A 232 -14.83 17.95 -8.61
CA THR A 232 -15.33 18.87 -7.60
C THR A 232 -14.52 20.17 -7.58
N GLN A 233 -13.18 20.09 -7.65
CA GLN A 233 -12.31 21.27 -7.67
C GLN A 233 -12.52 22.14 -8.92
N VAL A 234 -12.59 21.51 -10.10
CA VAL A 234 -12.88 22.20 -11.37
C VAL A 234 -14.25 22.87 -11.32
N LEU A 235 -15.27 22.17 -10.81
CA LEU A 235 -16.62 22.73 -10.68
C LEU A 235 -16.63 23.94 -9.73
N ILE A 236 -16.01 23.85 -8.56
CA ILE A 236 -15.89 24.97 -7.62
C ILE A 236 -15.24 26.18 -8.30
N LYS A 237 -14.17 25.96 -9.08
CA LYS A 237 -13.48 27.03 -9.81
C LYS A 237 -14.36 27.65 -10.88
N LEU A 238 -15.15 26.85 -11.59
CA LEU A 238 -16.04 27.30 -12.65
C LEU A 238 -17.22 28.10 -12.11
N ILE A 239 -17.81 27.69 -11.00
CA ILE A 239 -18.99 28.35 -10.43
C ILE A 239 -18.65 29.61 -9.61
N ARG A 240 -17.43 29.69 -9.05
CA ARG A 240 -17.02 30.78 -8.14
C ARG A 240 -17.27 32.20 -8.68
N PRO A 241 -17.10 32.50 -9.99
CA PRO A 241 -17.38 33.84 -10.53
C PRO A 241 -18.88 34.18 -10.64
N TYR A 242 -19.77 33.18 -10.60
CA TYR A 242 -21.18 33.36 -10.91
C TYR A 242 -22.05 33.35 -9.65
N THR A 243 -22.95 34.33 -9.54
CA THR A 243 -23.88 34.45 -8.39
C THR A 243 -25.18 33.67 -8.60
N LYS A 244 -25.55 33.38 -9.85
CA LYS A 244 -26.75 32.61 -10.22
C LYS A 244 -26.45 31.77 -11.45
N ILE A 245 -26.71 30.47 -11.36
CA ILE A 245 -26.57 29.52 -12.46
C ILE A 245 -27.99 29.11 -12.87
N THR A 246 -28.33 29.30 -14.14
CA THR A 246 -29.68 29.03 -14.70
C THR A 246 -29.77 27.70 -15.45
N THR A 247 -28.64 27.06 -15.74
CA THR A 247 -28.58 25.76 -16.42
C THR A 247 -28.71 24.61 -15.43
N ASP A 248 -29.23 23.48 -15.94
CA ASP A 248 -29.27 22.23 -15.18
C ASP A 248 -27.83 21.81 -14.87
N LEU A 249 -27.49 21.69 -13.57
CA LEU A 249 -26.16 21.29 -13.13
C LEU A 249 -25.77 19.91 -13.68
N ARG A 250 -26.73 19.06 -14.05
CA ARG A 250 -26.46 17.79 -14.73
C ARG A 250 -25.87 17.97 -16.13
N ALA A 251 -26.28 18.99 -16.88
CA ALA A 251 -25.71 19.27 -18.20
C ALA A 251 -24.22 19.62 -18.10
N LEU A 252 -23.80 20.32 -17.04
CA LEU A 252 -22.38 20.60 -16.75
C LEU A 252 -21.54 19.35 -16.48
N PHE A 253 -22.15 18.21 -16.11
CA PHE A 253 -21.45 16.93 -15.95
C PHE A 253 -21.33 16.15 -17.28
N ASP A 254 -22.26 16.35 -18.21
CA ASP A 254 -22.33 15.61 -19.48
C ASP A 254 -21.69 16.36 -20.65
N THR A 255 -21.55 17.69 -20.58
CA THR A 255 -20.99 18.49 -21.68
C THR A 255 -19.61 19.00 -21.35
N THR A 256 -18.61 18.32 -21.92
CA THR A 256 -17.27 18.85 -22.23
C THR A 256 -17.28 20.04 -23.22
N GLU A 257 -18.45 20.55 -23.61
CA GLU A 257 -18.62 21.73 -24.47
C GLU A 257 -19.79 22.57 -23.94
N LEU A 258 -19.51 23.67 -23.23
CA LEU A 258 -20.51 24.69 -22.94
C LEU A 258 -19.92 26.04 -23.33
N GLU A 259 -20.45 26.61 -24.42
CA GLU A 259 -20.38 28.05 -24.69
C GLU A 259 -21.12 28.77 -23.56
N LEU A 260 -20.36 29.23 -22.57
CA LEU A 260 -20.89 30.09 -21.52
C LEU A 260 -21.00 31.51 -22.09
N THR A 261 -22.21 31.89 -22.53
CA THR A 261 -22.51 33.29 -22.86
C THR A 261 -22.45 34.13 -21.59
N VAL A 262 -21.45 35.01 -21.54
CA VAL A 262 -21.30 36.04 -20.51
C VAL A 262 -22.49 37.00 -20.61
N ILE A 263 -23.24 37.16 -19.51
CA ILE A 263 -24.16 38.28 -19.37
C ILE A 263 -23.41 39.30 -18.50
N ASP A 264 -22.82 40.28 -19.18
CA ASP A 264 -22.21 41.44 -18.53
C ASP A 264 -23.26 42.18 -17.68
N ARG A 265 -22.84 42.61 -16.48
CA ARG A 265 -23.53 43.62 -15.69
C ARG A 265 -22.62 44.81 -15.48
#